data_AF-A0A661HH59-F1
#
_entry.id   AF-A0A661HH59-F1
#
_cell.length_a   1.000
_cell.length_b   1.000
_cell.length_c   1.000
_cell.angle_alpha   90.00
_cell.angle_beta   90.00
_cell.angle_gamma   90.00
#
_symmetry.space_group_name_H-M   'P 1'
#
loop_
_entity.id
_entity.type
_entity.pdbx_description
1 polymer ?
#
loop_
_entity_poly.entity_id
_entity_poly.type
_entity_poly.pdbx_seq_one_letter_code
_entity_poly.pdbx_strand_id
1 'polypeptide(L)'
;MSNIYEDAVEKFGKDHQLLVTAEELSEAAVKIIQLVNRKRDVEDELIEELADCIIMLRQCKVIYGAELDAAVDRKLKKVAGHVYGS
;
A
#
# COMPACT_ATOMS: atom_id res chain seq x y z
N MET A 1 -12.47 20.96 4.66
CA MET A 1 -13.00 19.59 4.65
C MET A 1 -11.83 18.70 5.03
N SER A 2 -11.96 17.95 6.11
CA SER A 2 -10.91 17.02 6.51
C SER A 2 -10.79 15.90 5.46
N ASN A 3 -9.57 15.46 5.19
CA ASN A 3 -9.31 14.31 4.34
C ASN A 3 -9.63 13.04 5.14
N ILE A 4 -10.41 12.11 4.57
CA ILE A 4 -10.81 10.87 5.26
C ILE A 4 -9.61 10.07 5.82
N TYR A 5 -8.44 10.18 5.18
CA TYR A 5 -7.21 9.56 5.67
C TYR A 5 -6.62 10.26 6.90
N GLU A 6 -6.73 11.58 7.00
CA GLU A 6 -6.32 12.34 8.18
C GLU A 6 -7.24 12.03 9.35
N ASP A 7 -8.56 12.03 9.13
CA ASP A 7 -9.56 11.67 10.14
C ASP A 7 -9.32 10.25 10.72
N ALA A 8 -8.97 9.29 9.86
CA ALA A 8 -8.70 7.92 10.29
C ALA A 8 -7.43 7.82 11.16
N VAL A 9 -6.35 8.53 10.79
CA VAL A 9 -5.12 8.57 11.58
C VAL A 9 -5.36 9.28 12.92
N GLU A 10 -6.11 10.39 12.93
CA GLU A 10 -6.46 11.12 14.16
C GLU A 10 -7.33 10.30 15.11
N LYS A 11 -8.31 9.57 14.57
CA LYS A 11 -9.25 8.79 15.38
C LYS A 11 -8.63 7.53 15.98
N PHE A 12 -7.84 6.79 15.20
CA PHE A 12 -7.37 5.46 15.60
C PHE A 12 -5.88 5.42 15.99
N GLY A 13 -5.12 6.45 15.63
CA GLY A 13 -3.71 6.58 15.99
C GLY A 13 -2.77 5.82 15.05
N LYS A 14 -1.52 6.29 15.02
CA LYS A 14 -0.46 5.80 14.13
C LYS A 14 -0.23 4.29 14.20
N ASP A 15 -0.03 3.74 15.40
CA ASP A 15 0.39 2.35 15.56
C ASP A 15 -0.69 1.39 15.06
N HIS A 16 -1.96 1.70 15.30
CA HIS A 16 -3.08 0.93 14.76
C HIS A 16 -3.08 0.95 13.23
N GLN A 17 -2.92 2.12 12.61
CA GLN A 17 -2.88 2.21 11.14
C GLN A 17 -1.72 1.43 10.53
N LEU A 18 -0.56 1.40 11.20
CA LEU A 18 0.59 0.61 10.74
C LEU A 18 0.34 -0.90 10.85
N LEU A 19 -0.35 -1.34 11.90
CA LEU A 19 -0.74 -2.76 12.05
C LEU A 19 -1.73 -3.17 10.97
N VAL A 20 -2.80 -2.39 10.76
CA VAL A 20 -3.78 -2.66 9.69
C VAL A 20 -3.11 -2.65 8.32
N THR A 21 -2.17 -1.72 8.08
CA THR A 21 -1.37 -1.71 6.83
C THR A 21 -0.64 -3.05 6.61
N ALA A 22 -0.09 -3.64 7.67
CA ALA A 22 0.60 -4.92 7.57
C ALA A 22 -0.37 -6.10 7.34
N GLU A 23 -1.59 -6.02 7.90
CA GLU A 23 -2.66 -6.99 7.67
C GLU A 23 -3.08 -6.97 6.19
N GLU A 24 -3.49 -5.84 5.64
CA GLU A 24 -3.94 -5.73 4.24
C GLU A 24 -2.86 -6.17 3.24
N LEU A 25 -1.60 -5.79 3.48
CA LEU A 25 -0.48 -6.23 2.65
C LEU A 25 -0.28 -7.75 2.68
N SER A 26 -0.59 -8.39 3.82
CA SER A 26 -0.50 -9.84 3.96
C SER A 26 -1.66 -10.55 3.26
N GLU A 27 -2.87 -9.99 3.31
CA GLU A 27 -4.04 -10.52 2.61
C GLU A 27 -3.85 -10.44 1.09
N ALA A 28 -3.42 -9.28 0.58
CA ALA A 28 -3.06 -9.11 -0.83
C ALA A 28 -1.96 -10.08 -1.26
N ALA A 29 -0.90 -10.27 -0.45
CA ALA A 29 0.16 -11.22 -0.75
C ALA A 29 -0.36 -12.66 -0.90
N VAL A 30 -1.29 -13.08 -0.04
CA VAL A 30 -1.93 -14.39 -0.13
C VAL A 30 -2.72 -14.53 -1.43
N LYS A 31 -3.53 -13.53 -1.82
CA LYS A 31 -4.29 -13.57 -3.08
C LYS A 31 -3.37 -13.60 -4.31
N ILE A 32 -2.29 -12.83 -4.32
CA ILE A 32 -1.29 -12.85 -5.40
C ILE A 32 -0.70 -14.26 -5.55
N ILE A 33 -0.31 -14.92 -4.45
CA ILE A 33 0.22 -16.29 -4.51
C ILE A 33 -0.84 -17.27 -5.04
N GLN A 34 -2.09 -17.13 -4.62
CA GLN A 34 -3.18 -17.96 -5.08
C GLN A 34 -3.45 -17.80 -6.58
N LEU A 35 -3.45 -16.57 -7.09
CA LEU A 35 -3.63 -16.27 -8.50
C LEU A 35 -2.43 -16.75 -9.34
N VAL A 36 -1.22 -16.34 -8.97
CA VAL A 36 -0.02 -16.53 -9.82
C VAL A 36 0.51 -17.97 -9.74
N ASN A 37 0.68 -18.50 -8.53
CA ASN A 37 1.30 -19.82 -8.34
C ASN A 37 0.28 -20.95 -8.40
N ARG A 38 -0.92 -20.74 -7.84
CA ARG A 38 -1.94 -21.80 -7.74
C ARG A 38 -3.00 -21.73 -8.83
N LYS A 39 -2.95 -20.71 -9.71
CA LYS A 39 -3.89 -20.50 -10.82
C LYS A 39 -5.35 -20.54 -10.37
N ARG A 40 -5.63 -20.01 -9.17
CA ARG A 40 -6.99 -19.87 -8.66
C ARG A 40 -7.64 -18.63 -9.26
N ASP A 41 -8.94 -18.72 -9.49
CA ASP A 41 -9.78 -17.59 -9.89
C ASP A 41 -10.16 -16.77 -8.64
N VAL A 42 -9.31 -15.79 -8.32
CA VAL A 42 -9.42 -14.92 -7.13
C VAL A 42 -9.12 -13.45 -7.49
N GLU A 43 -9.30 -13.07 -8.76
CA GLU A 43 -8.91 -11.74 -9.26
C GLU A 43 -9.76 -10.62 -8.63
N ASP A 44 -11.07 -10.82 -8.50
CA ASP A 44 -11.95 -9.86 -7.83
C ASP A 44 -11.55 -9.64 -6.37
N GLU A 45 -11.27 -10.73 -5.63
CA GLU A 45 -10.78 -10.66 -4.26
C GLU A 45 -9.44 -9.91 -4.19
N LEU A 46 -8.51 -10.20 -5.11
CA LEU A 46 -7.23 -9.50 -5.16
C LEU A 46 -7.39 -8.00 -5.40
N ILE A 47 -8.34 -7.58 -6.24
CA ILE A 47 -8.59 -6.17 -6.52
C ILE A 47 -9.05 -5.44 -5.24
N GLU A 48 -9.93 -6.04 -4.46
CA GLU A 48 -10.37 -5.49 -3.17
C GLU A 48 -9.19 -5.37 -2.18
N GLU A 49 -8.40 -6.43 -1.98
CA GLU A 49 -7.24 -6.37 -1.07
C GLU A 49 -6.21 -5.30 -1.50
N LEU A 50 -6.03 -5.12 -2.81
CA LEU A 50 -5.14 -4.08 -3.33
C LEU A 50 -5.72 -2.67 -3.12
N ALA A 51 -7.04 -2.50 -3.19
CA ALA A 51 -7.71 -1.25 -2.87
C ALA A 51 -7.52 -0.89 -1.39
N ASP A 52 -7.67 -1.86 -0.49
CA ASP A 52 -7.43 -1.69 0.94
C ASP A 52 -5.96 -1.35 1.23
N CYS A 53 -5.02 -2.05 0.59
CA CYS A 53 -3.59 -1.67 0.63
C CYS A 53 -3.36 -0.22 0.21
N ILE A 54 -3.98 0.24 -0.88
CA ILE A 54 -3.83 1.63 -1.37
C ILE A 54 -4.37 2.62 -0.34
N ILE A 55 -5.51 2.34 0.27
CA ILE A 55 -6.10 3.17 1.33
C ILE A 55 -5.13 3.27 2.52
N MET A 56 -4.59 2.14 2.98
CA MET A 56 -3.69 2.10 4.11
C MET A 56 -2.33 2.77 3.82
N LEU A 57 -1.80 2.61 2.62
CA LEU A 57 -0.58 3.32 2.19
C LEU A 57 -0.78 4.83 2.09
N ARG A 58 -1.99 5.30 1.75
CA ARG A 58 -2.32 6.75 1.80
C ARG A 58 -2.36 7.27 3.23
N GLN A 59 -2.84 6.48 4.19
CA GLN A 59 -2.77 6.85 5.61
C GLN A 59 -1.32 6.84 6.13
N CYS A 60 -0.49 5.89 5.68
CA CYS A 60 0.95 5.94 5.92
C CYS A 60 1.60 7.22 5.36
N LYS A 61 1.16 7.67 4.18
CA LYS A 61 1.60 8.97 3.63
C LYS A 61 1.18 10.15 4.51
N VAL A 62 0.00 10.13 5.12
CA VAL A 62 -0.37 11.15 6.13
C VAL A 62 0.56 11.10 7.33
N ILE A 63 0.89 9.90 7.83
CA ILE A 63 1.74 9.69 9.02
C ILE A 63 3.19 10.18 8.80
N TYR A 64 3.79 9.91 7.64
CA TYR A 64 5.21 10.18 7.38
C TYR A 64 5.46 11.39 6.48
N GLY A 65 4.43 11.86 5.78
CA GLY A 65 4.47 13.06 4.94
C GLY A 65 5.61 13.07 3.93
N ALA A 66 6.33 14.19 3.89
CA ALA A 66 7.38 14.48 2.92
C ALA A 66 8.57 13.50 2.98
N GLU A 67 8.82 12.86 4.12
CA GLU A 67 9.92 11.89 4.24
C GLU A 67 9.66 10.64 3.39
N LEU A 68 8.40 10.18 3.37
CA LEU A 68 7.98 9.05 2.54
C LEU A 68 8.03 9.43 1.06
N ASP A 69 7.54 10.61 0.69
CA ASP A 69 7.59 11.09 -0.69
C ASP A 69 9.02 11.16 -1.22
N ALA A 70 9.94 11.73 -0.44
CA ALA A 70 11.36 11.77 -0.81
C ALA A 70 11.96 10.36 -0.96
N ALA A 71 11.52 9.39 -0.14
CA ALA A 71 11.96 8.00 -0.26
C ALA A 71 11.41 7.33 -1.53
N VAL A 72 10.14 7.55 -1.86
CA VAL A 72 9.51 7.09 -3.10
C VAL A 72 10.23 7.65 -4.32
N ASP A 73 10.52 8.95 -4.35
CA ASP A 73 11.24 9.58 -5.47
C ASP A 73 12.63 8.97 -5.70
N ARG A 74 13.38 8.73 -4.63
CA ARG A 74 14.69 8.06 -4.72
C ARG A 74 14.57 6.64 -5.27
N LYS A 75 13.50 5.91 -4.93
CA LYS A 75 13.26 4.55 -5.41
C LYS A 75 12.79 4.54 -6.86
N LEU A 76 11.91 5.46 -7.26
CA LEU A 76 11.45 5.61 -8.64
C LEU A 76 12.60 5.93 -9.60
N LYS A 77 13.56 6.78 -9.20
CA LYS A 77 14.77 7.02 -10.01
C LYS A 77 15.57 5.73 -10.27
N LYS A 78 15.65 4.85 -9.27
CA LYS A 78 16.30 3.53 -9.44
C LYS A 78 15.49 2.64 -10.39
N VAL A 79 14.17 2.57 -10.21
CA VAL A 79 13.28 1.80 -11.10
C VAL A 79 13.36 2.30 -12.53
N ALA A 80 13.29 3.60 -12.76
CA ALA A 80 13.43 4.22 -14.08
C ALA A 80 14.76 3.84 -14.75
N GLY A 81 15.86 3.74 -13.98
CA GLY A 81 17.14 3.23 -14.48
C GLY A 81 17.08 1.78 -14.96
N HIS A 82 16.22 0.93 -14.39
CA HIS A 82 16.02 -0.46 -14.88
C HIS A 82 15.05 -0.53 -16.06
N VAL A 83 14.05 0.35 -16.12
CA VAL A 83 13.04 0.37 -17.19
C VAL A 83 13.59 0.98 -18.48
N TYR A 84 14.38 2.05 -18.38
CA TYR A 84 14.90 2.81 -19.52
C TYR A 84 16.41 2.68 -19.73
N GLY A 85 17.13 2.05 -18.78
CA GLY A 85 18.58 1.92 -18.81
C GLY A 85 19.09 0.53 -19.23
N SER A 86 18.30 -0.24 -19.99
CA SER A 86 18.68 -1.54 -20.56
C SER A 86 18.09 -1.68 -21.96
#